data_AF-A0A0G1WL79-F1
#
_entry.id   AF-A0A0G1WL79-F1
#
_cell.length_a   1.000
_cell.length_b   1.000
_cell.length_c   1.000
_cell.angle_alpha   90.00
_cell.angle_beta   90.00
_cell.angle_gamma   90.00
#
_symmetry.space_group_name_H-M   'P 1'
#
loop_
_entity.id
_entity.type
_entity.pdbx_description
1 polymer ?
#
loop_
_entity_poly.entity_id
_entity_poly.type
_entity_poly.pdbx_seq_one_letter_code
_entity_poly.pdbx_strand_id
1 'polypeptide(L)'
;MTILRPSEHKGYLSFLALICFVILSFGVSFIFEYNAFASSRSEAQDLTARIVALQSANADLKNAYYEAIAAPNLQPLAVENNLSLDKHPEYLSANLWLSDSTR
;
A
#
# COMPACT_ATOMS: atom_id res chain seq x y z
N MET A 1 -54.51 -13.87 57.42
CA MET A 1 -53.80 -14.36 56.23
C MET A 1 -52.80 -13.28 55.84
N THR A 2 -51.51 -13.50 56.08
CA THR A 2 -50.49 -12.45 55.90
C THR A 2 -49.87 -12.61 54.53
N ILE A 3 -50.17 -11.69 53.62
CA ILE A 3 -49.59 -11.66 52.28
C ILE A 3 -48.20 -11.04 52.39
N LEU A 4 -47.17 -11.89 52.29
CA LEU A 4 -45.77 -11.48 52.17
C LEU A 4 -45.54 -10.94 50.75
N ARG A 5 -45.33 -9.63 50.63
CA ARG A 5 -45.06 -8.96 49.36
C ARG A 5 -43.61 -9.25 48.93
N PRO A 6 -43.34 -9.83 47.74
CA PRO A 6 -41.99 -10.13 47.32
C PRO A 6 -41.19 -8.84 47.07
N SER A 7 -39.91 -8.85 47.44
CA SER A 7 -39.02 -7.68 47.41
C SER A 7 -38.99 -6.99 46.04
N GLU A 8 -39.27 -5.69 46.00
CA GLU A 8 -39.34 -4.87 44.77
C GLU A 8 -37.95 -4.61 44.13
N HIS A 9 -36.86 -5.11 44.73
CA HIS A 9 -35.49 -4.78 44.33
C HIS A 9 -34.87 -5.66 43.24
N LYS A 10 -35.57 -6.67 42.71
CA LYS A 10 -35.01 -7.57 41.69
C LYS A 10 -34.59 -6.84 40.40
N GLY A 11 -35.28 -5.75 40.03
CA GLY A 11 -34.96 -4.94 38.84
C GLY A 11 -33.65 -4.17 38.94
N TYR A 12 -33.24 -3.75 40.14
CA TYR A 12 -32.00 -2.98 40.32
C TYR A 12 -30.76 -3.85 40.10
N LEU A 13 -30.80 -5.11 40.51
CA LEU A 13 -29.68 -6.04 40.31
C LEU A 13 -29.47 -6.34 38.83
N SER A 14 -30.55 -6.58 38.07
CA SER A 14 -30.47 -6.78 36.62
C SER A 14 -29.99 -5.52 35.89
N PHE A 15 -30.41 -4.34 36.35
CA PHE A 15 -29.97 -3.07 35.78
C PHE A 15 -28.48 -2.82 36.02
N LEU A 16 -28.00 -3.08 37.24
CA LEU A 16 -26.58 -2.97 37.57
C LEU A 16 -25.74 -3.97 36.76
N ALA A 17 -26.20 -5.20 36.62
CA ALA A 17 -25.54 -6.22 35.80
C ALA A 17 -25.46 -5.79 34.32
N LEU A 18 -26.52 -5.18 33.78
CA LEU A 18 -26.54 -4.65 32.42
C LEU A 18 -25.52 -3.52 32.23
N ILE A 19 -25.43 -2.58 33.18
CA ILE A 19 -24.42 -1.50 33.12
C ILE A 19 -23.00 -2.08 33.14
N CYS A 20 -22.72 -3.01 34.05
CA CYS A 20 -21.41 -3.67 34.11
C CYS A 20 -21.08 -4.39 32.81
N PHE A 21 -22.06 -5.08 32.21
CA PHE A 21 -21.88 -5.76 30.94
C PHE A 21 -21.57 -4.77 29.79
N VAL A 22 -22.31 -3.65 29.71
CA VAL A 22 -22.07 -2.62 28.68
C VAL A 22 -20.68 -2.03 28.82
N ILE A 23 -20.26 -1.68 30.03
CA ILE A 23 -18.91 -1.10 30.28
C ILE A 23 -17.82 -2.12 29.91
N LEU A 24 -17.97 -3.37 30.32
CA LEU A 24 -17.01 -4.43 29.98
C LEU A 24 -16.93 -4.66 28.47
N SER A 25 -18.09 -4.75 27.80
CA SER A 25 -18.14 -4.94 26.35
C SER A 25 -17.47 -3.79 25.62
N PHE A 26 -17.74 -2.54 26.01
CA PHE A 26 -17.09 -1.38 25.41
C PHE A 26 -15.59 -1.36 25.67
N GLY A 27 -15.15 -1.67 26.88
CA GLY A 27 -13.73 -1.73 27.23
C GLY A 27 -12.98 -2.76 26.38
N VAL A 28 -13.55 -3.96 26.22
CA VAL A 28 -12.97 -5.01 25.37
C VAL A 28 -12.92 -4.57 23.91
N SER A 29 -14.04 -4.07 23.36
CA SER A 29 -14.08 -3.57 21.97
C SER A 29 -13.08 -2.45 21.73
N PHE A 30 -12.91 -1.52 22.68
CA PHE A 30 -11.94 -0.43 22.57
C PHE A 30 -10.50 -0.93 22.48
N ILE A 31 -10.14 -1.94 23.26
CA ILE A 31 -8.79 -2.54 23.21
C ILE A 31 -8.54 -3.22 21.85
N PHE A 32 -9.54 -3.94 21.33
CA PHE A 32 -9.44 -4.57 20.01
C PHE A 32 -9.28 -3.54 18.88
N GLU A 33 -10.12 -2.51 18.87
CA GLU A 33 -10.05 -1.43 17.88
C GLU A 33 -8.70 -0.69 17.94
N TYR A 34 -8.22 -0.38 19.15
CA TYR A 34 -6.93 0.27 19.31
C TYR A 34 -5.78 -0.58 18.75
N ASN A 35 -5.75 -1.87 19.05
CA ASN A 35 -4.72 -2.77 18.54
C ASN A 35 -4.80 -2.94 17.02
N ALA A 36 -6.02 -3.07 16.46
CA ALA A 36 -6.23 -3.14 15.02
C ALA A 36 -5.72 -1.86 14.32
N PHE A 37 -6.05 -0.70 14.88
CA PHE A 37 -5.60 0.59 14.36
C PHE A 37 -4.07 0.75 14.44
N ALA A 38 -3.47 0.38 15.57
CA ALA A 38 -2.02 0.43 15.76
C ALA A 38 -1.29 -0.49 14.76
N SER A 39 -1.78 -1.72 14.57
CA SER A 39 -1.23 -2.68 13.61
C SER A 39 -1.35 -2.14 12.18
N SER A 40 -2.53 -1.64 11.79
CA SER A 40 -2.78 -1.07 10.47
C SER A 40 -1.85 0.12 10.17
N ARG A 41 -1.61 0.97 11.17
CA ARG A 41 -0.67 2.09 11.04
C ARG A 41 0.76 1.61 10.80
N SER A 42 1.21 0.58 11.53
CA SER A 42 2.56 0.02 11.34
C SER A 42 2.70 -0.57 9.94
N GLU A 43 1.72 -1.34 9.49
CA GLU A 43 1.72 -1.94 8.16
C GLU A 43 1.73 -0.88 7.05
N ALA A 44 0.96 0.20 7.21
CA ALA A 44 0.97 1.32 6.28
C ALA A 44 2.35 2.01 6.20
N GLN A 45 3.05 2.14 7.33
CA GLN A 45 4.42 2.69 7.35
C GLN A 45 5.40 1.76 6.64
N ASP A 46 5.33 0.46 6.89
CA ASP A 46 6.18 -0.53 6.23
C ASP A 46 5.95 -0.58 4.72
N LEU A 47 4.69 -0.52 4.28
CA LEU A 47 4.33 -0.46 2.87
C LEU A 47 4.87 0.81 2.20
N THR A 48 4.77 1.95 2.88
CA THR A 48 5.33 3.22 2.38
C THR A 48 6.83 3.13 2.22
N ALA A 49 7.54 2.58 3.21
CA ALA A 49 8.99 2.38 3.14
C ALA A 49 9.38 1.44 1.98
N ARG A 50 8.62 0.36 1.77
CA ARG A 50 8.83 -0.57 0.63
C ARG A 50 8.60 0.11 -0.71
N ILE A 51 7.59 0.96 -0.85
CA ILE A 51 7.36 1.72 -2.09
C ILE A 51 8.56 2.61 -2.42
N VAL A 52 9.08 3.34 -1.43
CA VAL A 52 10.27 4.19 -1.61
C VAL A 52 11.49 3.36 -2.02
N ALA A 53 11.72 2.23 -1.36
CA ALA A 53 12.82 1.32 -1.70
C ALA A 53 12.69 0.77 -3.14
N LEU A 54 11.49 0.37 -3.55
CA LEU A 54 11.23 -0.10 -4.92
C LEU A 54 11.38 1.00 -5.96
N GLN A 55 10.99 2.24 -5.65
CA GLN A 55 11.21 3.39 -6.54
C GLN A 55 12.71 3.67 -6.74
N SER A 56 13.50 3.63 -5.67
CA SER A 56 14.97 3.75 -5.76
C SER A 56 15.55 2.64 -6.62
N ALA A 57 15.21 1.38 -6.33
CA ALA A 57 15.70 0.24 -7.10
C ALA A 57 15.29 0.31 -8.59
N ASN A 58 14.10 0.82 -8.89
CA ASN A 58 13.67 1.04 -10.27
C ASN A 58 14.51 2.11 -10.98
N ALA A 59 14.82 3.21 -10.29
CA ALA A 59 15.69 4.26 -10.81
C ALA A 59 17.11 3.73 -11.06
N ASP A 60 17.66 2.96 -10.13
CA ASP A 60 18.98 2.35 -10.27
C ASP A 60 19.02 1.37 -11.44
N LEU A 61 18.00 0.51 -11.58
CA LEU A 61 17.88 -0.41 -12.72
C LEU A 61 17.75 0.33 -14.06
N LYS A 62 16.99 1.42 -14.11
CA LYS A 62 16.88 2.26 -15.32
C LYS A 62 18.22 2.89 -15.67
N ASN A 63 18.94 3.42 -14.69
CA ASN A 63 20.26 3.99 -14.90
C ASN A 63 21.24 2.93 -15.41
N ALA A 64 21.30 1.76 -14.75
CA ALA A 64 22.15 0.66 -15.20
C ALA A 64 21.80 0.19 -16.61
N TYR A 65 20.51 0.12 -16.95
CA TYR A 65 20.06 -0.19 -18.30
C TYR A 65 20.52 0.87 -19.32
N TYR A 66 20.29 2.15 -19.05
CA TYR A 66 20.70 3.24 -19.94
C TYR A 66 22.21 3.33 -20.10
N GLU A 67 22.98 3.06 -19.05
CA GLU A 67 24.43 2.91 -19.14
C GLU A 67 24.81 1.73 -20.05
N ALA A 68 24.17 0.57 -19.88
CA ALA A 68 24.45 -0.60 -20.71
C ALA A 68 24.14 -0.37 -22.20
N ILE A 69 23.04 0.32 -22.51
CA ILE A 69 22.64 0.64 -23.90
C ILE A 69 23.17 1.99 -24.41
N ALA A 70 24.04 2.66 -23.64
CA ALA A 70 24.59 3.93 -24.06
C ALA A 70 25.36 3.77 -25.38
N ALA A 71 25.14 4.70 -26.31
CA ALA A 71 25.82 4.74 -27.61
C ALA A 71 27.34 4.42 -27.55
N PRO A 72 28.15 4.98 -26.63
CA PRO A 72 29.58 4.65 -26.56
C PRO A 72 29.88 3.18 -26.25
N ASN A 73 29.00 2.48 -25.51
CA ASN A 73 29.15 1.05 -25.21
C ASN A 73 28.69 0.16 -26.37
N LEU A 74 27.73 0.63 -27.17
CA LEU A 74 27.19 -0.11 -28.33
C LEU A 74 27.99 0.12 -29.62
N GLN A 75 28.76 1.20 -29.70
CA GLN A 75 29.56 1.55 -30.86
C GLN A 75 30.61 0.49 -31.26
N PRO A 76 31.41 -0.09 -30.34
CA PRO A 76 32.34 -1.16 -30.71
C PRO A 76 31.60 -2.41 -31.23
N LEU A 77 30.49 -2.80 -30.59
CA LEU A 77 29.63 -3.90 -31.04
C LEU A 77 29.02 -3.65 -32.42
N ALA A 78 28.62 -2.41 -32.71
CA ALA A 78 28.10 -2.02 -34.01
C ALA A 78 29.18 -2.14 -35.10
N VAL A 79 30.40 -1.68 -34.82
CA VAL A 79 31.53 -1.79 -35.75
C VAL A 79 31.88 -3.26 -36.03
N GLU A 80 31.91 -4.12 -35.01
CA GLU A 80 32.16 -5.56 -35.18
C GLU A 80 31.11 -6.25 -36.08
N ASN A 81 29.88 -5.77 -36.06
CA ASN A 81 28.77 -6.32 -36.84
C ASN A 81 28.50 -5.56 -38.16
N ASN A 82 29.39 -4.64 -38.58
CA ASN A 82 29.22 -3.79 -39.76
C ASN A 82 27.94 -2.92 -39.75
N LEU A 83 27.47 -2.55 -38.57
CA LEU A 83 26.31 -1.69 -38.37
C LEU A 83 26.75 -0.23 -38.28
N SER A 84 26.02 0.67 -38.95
CA SER A 84 26.25 2.10 -38.92
C SER A 84 25.12 2.83 -38.17
N LEU A 85 25.47 3.90 -37.47
CA LEU A 85 24.51 4.74 -36.77
C LEU A 85 23.73 5.58 -37.80
N ASP A 86 22.46 5.26 -38.01
CA ASP A 86 21.56 6.09 -38.80
C ASP A 86 21.13 7.33 -38.00
N LYS A 87 21.43 8.52 -38.52
CA LYS A 87 21.11 9.80 -37.87
C LYS A 87 19.68 10.27 -38.16
N HIS A 88 19.04 9.74 -39.21
CA HIS A 88 17.68 10.12 -39.62
C HIS A 88 16.86 8.87 -39.99
N PRO A 89 16.55 8.01 -39.02
CA PRO A 89 15.78 6.82 -39.30
C PRO A 89 14.34 7.16 -39.68
N GLU A 90 13.95 6.80 -40.90
CA GLU A 90 12.61 7.04 -41.47
C GLU A 90 11.46 6.37 -40.67
N TYR A 91 11.76 5.38 -39.83
CA TYR A 91 10.76 4.70 -39.00
C TYR A 91 10.33 5.50 -37.75
N LEU A 92 11.05 6.55 -37.35
CA LEU A 92 10.66 7.45 -36.26
C LEU A 92 9.63 8.50 -36.72
N SER A 93 9.64 8.89 -37.99
CA SER A 93 8.68 9.84 -38.56
C SER A 93 7.36 9.18 -38.99
N ALA A 94 7.32 7.85 -39.11
CA ALA A 94 6.16 7.11 -39.59
C ALA A 94 5.11 6.77 -38.49
N ASN A 95 5.47 6.84 -37.20
CA ASN A 95 4.59 6.41 -36.10
C ASN A 95 4.02 7.57 -35.26
N LEU A 96 3.18 8.40 -35.89
CA LEU A 96 2.34 9.40 -35.20
C LEU A 96 1.25 8.79 -34.29
N TRP A 97 1.08 7.46 -34.28
CA TRP A 97 -0.06 6.78 -33.64
C TRP A 97 0.17 6.35 -32.18
N LEU A 98 1.42 6.42 -31.68
CA LEU A 98 1.79 5.97 -30.32
C LEU A 98 1.86 7.11 -29.28
N SER A 99 1.72 8.38 -29.68
CA SER A 99 1.79 9.53 -28.77
C SER A 99 0.46 9.91 -28.11
N ASP A 100 -0.66 9.29 -28.49
CA ASP A 100 -2.01 9.66 -28.02
C ASP A 100 -2.54 8.85 -26.82
N SER A 101 -1.75 7.95 -26.22
CA SER A 101 -2.21 7.11 -25.10
C SER A 101 -2.12 7.76 -23.71
N THR A 102 -1.91 9.08 -23.61
CA THR A 102 -1.98 9.82 -22.34
C THR A 102 -2.95 10.99 -22.45
N ARG A 103 -4.22 10.72 -22.15
CA ARG A 103 -5.17 11.67 -21.57
C ARG A 103 -5.89 11.02 -20.41
#